data_AF-A0A9Q0GFP9-F1
#
_entry.id   AF-A0A9Q0GFP9-F1
#
_cell.length_a   1.000
_cell.length_b   1.000
_cell.length_c   1.000
_cell.angle_alpha   90.00
_cell.angle_beta   90.00
_cell.angle_gamma   90.00
#
_symmetry.space_group_name_H-M   'P 1'
#
loop_
_entity.id
_entity.type
_entity.pdbx_description
1 polymer ?
#
loop_
_entity_poly.entity_id
_entity_poly.type
_entity_poly.pdbx_seq_one_letter_code
_entity_poly.pdbx_strand_id
1 'polypeptide(L)'
;MNLAFHRGNCVGTVVCKMGEHRNATFRGYIAMLVVIKPFRGRGIATELVTRSIKVMMESGCEEVTLEAEVTNKGALALYGRLGFIRAKRLFRYYLNGVDAFRLKLLFPQPELHHSLLMNAQTDDCQQHNDRLAVE
;
A
#
# COMPACT_ATOMS: atom_id res chain seq x y z
N MET A 1 12.00 2.75 -9.98
CA MET A 1 12.06 4.23 -10.08
C MET A 1 11.22 4.65 -11.26
N ASN A 2 10.39 5.68 -11.11
CA ASN A 2 9.50 6.19 -12.16
C ASN A 2 9.71 7.70 -12.32
N LEU A 3 9.78 8.17 -13.57
CA LEU A 3 10.16 9.53 -13.94
C LEU A 3 9.04 10.22 -14.74
N ALA A 4 8.90 11.52 -14.52
CA ALA A 4 8.04 12.40 -15.31
C ALA A 4 8.90 13.36 -16.13
N PHE A 5 8.63 13.45 -17.44
CA PHE A 5 9.34 14.33 -18.36
C PHE A 5 8.41 15.39 -18.96
N HIS A 6 8.95 16.58 -19.19
CA HIS A 6 8.30 17.62 -19.98
C HIS A 6 9.31 18.22 -20.97
N ARG A 7 9.00 18.14 -22.27
CA ARG A 7 9.87 18.61 -23.37
C ARG A 7 11.32 18.10 -23.22
N GLY A 8 11.47 16.79 -22.99
CA GLY A 8 12.78 16.14 -22.83
C GLY A 8 13.45 16.33 -21.46
N ASN A 9 12.95 17.22 -20.59
CA ASN A 9 13.55 17.47 -19.28
C ASN A 9 12.83 16.69 -18.17
N CYS A 10 13.57 16.09 -17.25
CA CYS A 10 12.99 15.44 -16.07
C CYS A 10 12.43 16.50 -15.11
N VAL A 11 11.14 16.42 -14.80
CA VAL A 11 10.41 17.36 -13.94
C VAL A 11 9.90 16.74 -12.65
N GLY A 12 9.99 15.41 -12.52
CA GLY A 12 9.63 14.73 -11.30
C GLY A 12 10.05 13.27 -11.28
N THR A 13 10.11 12.71 -10.07
CA THR A 13 10.49 11.32 -9.83
C THR A 13 9.78 10.77 -8.61
N VAL A 14 9.56 9.47 -8.63
CA VAL A 14 9.28 8.68 -7.44
C VAL A 14 10.26 7.50 -7.36
N VAL A 15 10.84 7.35 -6.18
CA VAL A 15 11.75 6.25 -5.84
C VAL A 15 11.05 5.38 -4.83
N CYS A 16 10.96 4.10 -5.15
CA CYS A 16 10.30 3.12 -4.33
C CYS A 16 11.00 1.76 -4.42
N LYS A 17 10.76 0.93 -3.42
CA LYS A 17 11.23 -0.46 -3.35
C LYS A 17 10.12 -1.38 -2.87
N MET A 18 10.30 -2.67 -3.09
CA MET A 18 9.47 -3.74 -2.53
C MET A 18 10.37 -4.70 -1.78
N GLY A 19 9.84 -5.37 -0.77
CA GLY A 19 10.61 -6.34 -0.01
C GLY A 19 9.82 -6.95 1.12
N GLU A 20 10.34 -8.07 1.63
CA GLU A 20 9.84 -8.69 2.85
C GLU A 20 10.10 -7.78 4.06
N HIS A 21 9.08 -7.66 4.91
CA HIS A 21 9.20 -7.00 6.20
C HIS A 21 9.17 -8.06 7.31
N ARG A 22 9.62 -7.69 8.52
CA ARG A 22 9.82 -8.55 9.71
C ARG A 22 8.68 -9.53 10.09
N ASN A 23 7.50 -9.40 9.50
CA ASN A 23 6.32 -10.22 9.77
C ASN A 23 5.93 -11.10 8.56
N ALA A 24 6.87 -11.40 7.66
CA ALA A 24 6.64 -12.14 6.42
C ALA A 24 5.65 -11.48 5.43
N THR A 25 5.33 -10.19 5.63
CA THR A 25 4.49 -9.45 4.67
C THR A 25 5.36 -8.83 3.58
N PHE A 26 4.91 -8.94 2.33
CA PHE A 26 5.56 -8.30 1.20
C PHE A 26 5.02 -6.87 1.04
N ARG A 27 5.90 -5.87 1.12
CA ARG A 27 5.48 -4.46 1.25
C ARG A 27 6.19 -3.57 0.24
N GLY A 28 5.42 -2.61 -0.29
CA GLY A 28 5.94 -1.46 -1.00
C GLY A 28 6.38 -0.32 -0.07
N TYR A 29 7.48 0.34 -0.40
CA TYR A 29 7.96 1.52 0.31
C TYR A 29 8.24 2.66 -0.67
N ILE A 30 7.61 3.82 -0.46
CA ILE A 30 7.91 5.04 -1.20
C ILE A 30 8.95 5.83 -0.40
N ALA A 31 10.17 5.89 -0.93
CA ALA A 31 11.31 6.53 -0.27
C ALA A 31 11.41 8.02 -0.60
N MET A 32 11.06 8.40 -1.83
CA MET A 32 11.20 9.78 -2.29
C MET A 32 10.16 10.10 -3.36
N LEU A 33 9.59 11.29 -3.28
CA LEU A 33 8.73 11.88 -4.31
C LEU A 33 9.13 13.34 -4.50
N VAL A 34 9.48 13.70 -5.73
CA VAL A 34 9.87 15.08 -6.06
C VAL A 34 9.16 15.50 -7.34
N VAL A 35 8.60 16.71 -7.33
CA VAL A 35 8.19 17.45 -8.52
C VAL A 35 8.74 18.87 -8.38
N ILE A 36 9.44 19.35 -9.42
CA ILE A 36 10.03 20.69 -9.41
C ILE A 36 8.95 21.76 -9.33
N LYS A 37 9.23 22.87 -8.64
CA LYS A 37 8.23 23.89 -8.26
C LYS A 37 7.34 24.36 -9.43
N PRO A 38 7.85 24.66 -10.64
CA PRO A 38 7.02 25.16 -11.75
C PRO A 38 5.98 24.17 -12.28
N PHE A 39 6.15 22.88 -11.97
CA PHE A 39 5.31 21.78 -12.47
C PHE A 39 4.39 21.20 -11.39
N ARG A 40 4.36 21.79 -10.19
CA ARG A 40 3.45 21.40 -9.10
C ARG A 40 2.01 21.85 -9.42
N GLY A 41 1.04 21.25 -8.74
CA GLY A 41 -0.39 21.56 -8.92
C GLY A 41 -1.02 20.98 -10.19
N ARG A 42 -0.27 20.19 -10.98
CA ARG A 42 -0.70 19.63 -12.27
C ARG A 42 -0.97 18.12 -12.24
N GLY A 43 -1.16 17.53 -11.06
CA GLY A 43 -1.41 16.08 -10.91
C GLY A 43 -0.21 15.15 -11.11
N ILE A 44 0.98 15.66 -11.48
CA ILE A 44 2.18 14.83 -11.77
C ILE A 44 2.56 13.92 -10.58
N ALA A 45 2.54 14.46 -9.37
CA ALA A 45 2.85 13.70 -8.15
C ALA A 45 1.85 12.56 -7.92
N THR A 46 0.56 12.82 -8.15
CA THR A 46 -0.51 11.82 -8.09
C THR A 46 -0.23 10.70 -9.08
N GLU A 47 0.05 11.04 -10.34
CA GLU A 47 0.30 10.06 -11.40
C GLU A 47 1.52 9.18 -11.11
N LEU A 48 2.64 9.78 -10.68
CA LEU A 48 3.86 9.04 -10.32
C LEU A 48 3.59 8.02 -9.20
N VAL A 49 2.88 8.45 -8.15
CA VAL A 49 2.57 7.60 -7.00
C VAL A 49 1.55 6.52 -7.39
N THR A 50 0.48 6.86 -8.09
CA THR A 50 -0.55 5.90 -8.53
C THR A 50 0.05 4.78 -9.39
N ARG A 51 0.92 5.11 -10.35
CA ARG A 51 1.63 4.10 -11.14
C ARG A 51 2.50 3.18 -10.29
N SER A 52 3.20 3.74 -9.32
CA SER A 52 4.07 2.97 -8.42
C SER A 52 3.26 2.03 -7.53
N ILE A 53 2.13 2.50 -7.00
CA ILE A 53 1.18 1.70 -6.21
C ILE A 53 0.63 0.54 -7.04
N LYS A 54 0.23 0.81 -8.29
CA LYS A 54 -0.27 -0.22 -9.20
C LYS A 54 0.75 -1.34 -9.41
N VAL A 55 2.00 -0.99 -9.71
CA VAL A 55 3.09 -1.98 -9.85
C VAL A 55 3.31 -2.76 -8.56
N MET A 56 3.26 -2.11 -7.40
CA MET A 56 3.42 -2.80 -6.10
C MET A 56 2.28 -3.80 -5.84
N MET A 57 1.05 -3.40 -6.15
CA MET A 57 -0.14 -4.25 -6.01
C MET A 57 -0.05 -5.48 -6.93
N GLU A 58 0.28 -5.26 -8.21
CA GLU A 58 0.47 -6.34 -9.19
C GLU A 58 1.64 -7.26 -8.83
N SER A 59 2.63 -6.76 -8.08
CA SER A 59 3.75 -7.55 -7.58
C SER A 59 3.43 -8.32 -6.30
N GLY A 60 2.18 -8.29 -5.83
CA GLY A 60 1.74 -9.02 -4.64
C GLY A 60 2.13 -8.36 -3.31
N CYS A 61 2.47 -7.07 -3.30
CA CYS A 61 2.55 -6.37 -2.03
C CYS A 61 1.18 -6.37 -1.34
N GLU A 62 1.15 -6.40 -0.02
CA GLU A 62 -0.10 -6.32 0.76
C GLU A 62 -0.40 -4.87 1.19
N GLU A 63 0.63 -4.04 1.24
CA GLU A 63 0.51 -2.63 1.61
C GLU A 63 1.65 -1.79 1.03
N VAL A 64 1.42 -0.47 1.01
CA VAL A 64 2.43 0.54 0.70
C VAL A 64 2.61 1.45 1.89
N THR A 65 3.86 1.76 2.24
CA THR A 65 4.18 2.65 3.37
C THR A 65 5.15 3.74 2.98
N LEU A 66 5.09 4.85 3.72
CA LEU A 66 6.02 5.97 3.63
C LEU A 66 5.97 6.82 4.89
N GLU A 67 6.92 7.73 5.00
CA GLU A 67 6.94 8.78 6.02
C GLU A 67 6.81 10.16 5.38
N ALA A 68 6.05 11.03 6.03
CA ALA A 68 5.94 12.44 5.66
C ALA A 68 6.02 13.31 6.91
N GLU A 69 6.74 14.44 6.82
CA GLU A 69 6.77 15.45 7.89
C GLU A 69 5.35 15.89 8.25
N VAL A 70 5.08 16.02 9.55
CA VAL A 70 3.75 16.44 10.06
C VAL A 70 3.35 17.84 9.56
N THR A 71 4.33 18.68 9.21
CA THR A 71 4.16 20.04 8.71
C THR A 71 3.92 20.09 7.19
N ASN A 72 4.20 19.01 6.45
CA ASN A 72 4.10 18.98 5.00
C ASN A 72 2.66 18.75 4.53
N LYS A 73 1.83 19.79 4.67
CA LYS A 73 0.39 19.77 4.32
C LYS A 73 0.14 19.28 2.89
N GLY A 74 1.00 19.63 1.94
CA GLY A 74 0.87 19.23 0.54
C GLY A 74 1.02 17.72 0.34
N ALA A 75 2.05 17.12 0.95
CA ALA A 75 2.25 15.67 0.91
C ALA A 75 1.12 14.93 1.65
N LEU A 76 0.74 15.40 2.84
CA LEU A 76 -0.34 14.78 3.61
C LEU A 76 -1.68 14.80 2.87
N ALA A 77 -2.01 15.91 2.19
CA ALA A 77 -3.21 16.00 1.37
C ALA A 77 -3.13 15.12 0.11
N LEU A 78 -1.96 15.04 -0.53
CA LEU A 78 -1.75 14.15 -1.67
C LEU A 78 -2.00 12.68 -1.28
N TYR A 79 -1.29 12.20 -0.24
CA TYR A 79 -1.39 10.80 0.17
C TYR A 79 -2.75 10.48 0.77
N GLY A 80 -3.37 11.40 1.51
CA GLY A 80 -4.74 11.22 2.01
C GLY A 80 -5.76 11.02 0.89
N ARG A 81 -5.68 11.79 -0.20
CA ARG A 81 -6.54 11.61 -1.38
C ARG A 81 -6.31 10.28 -2.10
N LEU A 82 -5.11 9.70 -1.97
CA LEU A 82 -4.77 8.39 -2.52
C LEU A 82 -5.14 7.23 -1.58
N GLY A 83 -5.87 7.51 -0.48
CA GLY A 83 -6.34 6.49 0.46
C GLY A 83 -5.33 6.11 1.55
N PHE A 84 -4.21 6.81 1.68
CA PHE A 84 -3.28 6.55 2.77
C PHE A 84 -3.85 7.02 4.11
N ILE A 85 -3.74 6.16 5.12
CA ILE A 85 -4.10 6.45 6.51
C ILE A 85 -2.85 6.74 7.35
N ARG A 86 -3.01 7.53 8.41
CA ARG A 86 -1.95 7.80 9.39
C ARG A 86 -1.87 6.64 10.38
N ALA A 87 -0.87 5.78 10.23
CA ALA A 87 -0.73 4.60 11.09
C ALA A 87 0.03 4.90 12.40
N LYS A 88 1.03 5.79 12.37
CA LYS A 88 1.84 6.12 13.55
C LYS A 88 2.44 7.52 13.43
N ARG A 89 2.60 8.21 14.57
CA ARG A 89 3.45 9.40 14.68
C ARG A 89 4.84 8.99 15.17
N LEU A 90 5.88 9.48 14.49
CA LEU A 90 7.27 9.22 14.79
C LEU A 90 7.90 10.53 15.29
N PHE A 91 8.26 10.57 16.57
CA PHE A 91 8.80 11.77 17.21
C PHE A 91 10.23 12.04 16.76
N ARG A 92 10.54 13.29 16.38
CA ARG A 92 11.87 13.75 15.94
C ARG A 92 12.51 12.82 14.89
N TYR A 93 11.70 12.38 13.93
CA TYR A 93 12.09 11.35 12.96
C TYR A 93 13.08 11.89 11.92
N TYR A 94 12.90 13.13 11.49
CA TYR A 94 13.80 13.80 10.57
C TYR A 94 14.94 14.49 11.32
N LEU A 95 16.08 14.67 10.65
CA LEU A 95 17.28 15.29 11.22
C LEU A 95 17.05 16.74 11.69
N ASN A 96 16.06 17.43 11.13
CA ASN A 96 15.62 18.76 11.56
C ASN A 96 14.80 18.74 12.87
N GLY A 97 14.63 17.58 13.51
CA GLY A 97 13.85 17.40 14.73
C GLY A 97 12.34 17.40 14.51
N VAL A 98 11.87 17.50 13.27
CA VAL A 98 10.43 17.48 12.95
C VAL A 98 9.92 16.04 13.00
N ASP A 99 8.72 15.90 13.56
CA ASP A 99 8.01 14.62 13.59
C ASP A 99 7.59 14.18 12.19
N ALA A 100 7.41 12.87 12.02
CA ALA A 100 6.80 12.30 10.83
C ALA A 100 5.50 11.58 11.16
N PHE A 101 4.57 11.55 10.20
CA PHE A 101 3.56 10.51 10.14
C PHE A 101 4.06 9.35 9.28
N ARG A 102 3.99 8.14 9.81
CA ARG A 102 4.00 6.92 9.01
C ARG A 102 2.62 6.75 8.39
N LEU A 103 2.59 6.77 7.07
CA LEU A 103 1.37 6.55 6.29
C LEU A 103 1.36 5.13 5.73
N LYS A 104 0.16 4.55 5.62
CA LYS A 104 -0.08 3.23 5.05
C LYS A 104 -1.24 3.26 4.07
N LEU A 105 -1.10 2.55 2.95
CA LEU A 105 -2.19 2.18 2.06
C LEU A 105 -2.27 0.64 2.07
N LEU A 106 -3.39 0.10 2.53
CA LEU A 106 -3.62 -1.35 2.57
C LEU A 106 -4.28 -1.77 1.26
N PHE A 107 -3.84 -2.88 0.69
CA PHE A 107 -4.51 -3.46 -0.46
C PHE A 107 -5.54 -4.48 0.01
N PRO A 108 -6.66 -4.63 -0.72
CA PRO A 108 -7.61 -5.69 -0.45
C PRO A 108 -6.90 -7.04 -0.66
N GLN A 109 -6.93 -7.90 0.36
CA GLN A 109 -6.56 -9.30 0.17
C GLN A 109 -7.66 -9.96 -0.68
N PRO A 110 -7.33 -10.79 -1.68
CA PRO A 110 -8.32 -11.66 -2.29
C PRO A 110 -8.90 -12.52 -1.16
N GLU A 111 -10.21 -12.44 -0.93
CA GLU A 111 -10.88 -13.21 0.11
C GLU A 111 -10.65 -14.71 -0.10
N LEU A 112 -9.72 -15.31 0.64
CA LEU A 112 -9.50 -16.75 0.66
C LEU A 112 -10.53 -17.51 1.53
N HIS A 113 -11.56 -16.82 2.05
CA HIS A 113 -12.43 -17.38 3.09
C HIS A 113 -13.75 -18.02 2.62
N HIS A 114 -14.10 -18.01 1.33
CA HIS A 114 -15.37 -18.60 0.91
C HIS A 114 -15.31 -20.12 0.63
N SER A 115 -14.17 -20.64 0.18
CA SER A 115 -14.03 -22.06 -0.17
C SER A 115 -13.76 -22.99 1.03
N LEU A 116 -13.06 -22.51 2.06
CA LEU A 116 -12.79 -23.32 3.27
C LEU A 116 -14.04 -23.48 4.15
N LEU A 117 -14.94 -22.49 4.17
CA LEU A 117 -16.20 -22.57 4.93
C LEU A 117 -17.23 -23.50 4.27
N MET A 118 -17.23 -23.64 2.93
CA MET A 118 -18.12 -24.56 2.24
C MET A 118 -17.68 -26.03 2.36
N ASN A 119 -16.37 -26.29 2.36
CA ASN A 119 -15.86 -27.66 2.51
C ASN A 119 -16.04 -28.21 3.94
N ALA A 120 -16.11 -27.34 4.94
CA ALA A 120 -16.36 -27.74 6.33
C ALA A 120 -17.82 -28.12 6.61
N GLN A 121 -18.77 -27.77 5.72
CA GLN A 121 -20.18 -28.16 5.87
C GLN A 121 -20.53 -29.45 5.13
N THR A 122 -19.76 -29.85 4.11
CA THR A 122 -20.00 -31.10 3.39
C THR A 122 -19.53 -32.34 4.16
N ASP A 123 -18.52 -32.23 5.04
CA ASP A 123 -18.03 -33.37 5.83
C ASP A 123 -18.96 -33.74 7.00
N ASP A 124 -19.72 -32.79 7.55
CA ASP A 124 -20.67 -33.05 8.64
C ASP A 124 -21.98 -33.71 8.17
N CYS A 125 -22.34 -33.58 6.88
CA CYS A 125 -23.54 -34.20 6.32
C CYS A 125 -23.34 -35.66 5.89
N GLN A 126 -22.09 -36.13 5.77
CA GLN A 126 -21.80 -37.49 5.27
C GLN A 126 -21.57 -38.53 6.38
N GLN A 127 -21.39 -38.14 7.65
CA GLN A 127 -21.21 -39.10 8.75
C GLN A 127 -22.50 -39.55 9.45
N HIS A 128 -23.67 -38.96 9.13
CA HIS A 128 -24.92 -39.28 9.83
C HIS A 128 -25.80 -40.34 9.14
N ASN A 129 -25.45 -40.82 7.94
CA ASN A 129 -26.33 -41.72 7.19
C ASN A 129 -25.93 -43.21 7.18
N ASP A 130 -24.84 -43.60 7.86
CA ASP A 130 -24.34 -45.00 7.88
C ASP A 130 -24.70 -45.78 9.16
N ARG A 131 -25.65 -45.29 9.99
CA ARG A 131 -26.08 -45.99 11.23
C ARG A 131 -27.53 -46.49 11.25
N LEU A 132 -28.24 -46.47 10.13
CA LEU A 132 -29.61 -46.98 10.01
C LEU A 132 -29.76 -47.93 8.79
N ALA A 133 -29.00 -49.03 8.78
CA ALA A 133 -29.25 -50.15 7.86
C ALA A 133 -28.57 -51.44 8.37
N VAL A 134 -29.02 -51.96 9.51
CA VAL A 134 -28.83 -53.39 9.84
C VAL A 134 -30.04 -53.84 10.66
N GLU A 135 -31.02 -54.44 9.99
CA GLU A 135 -31.89 -55.49 10.53
C GLU A 135 -31.41 -56.83 9.98
#